data_AF-A0A1I7VHI1-F1
#
_entry.id   AF-A0A1I7VHI1-F1
#
_cell.length_a   1.000
_cell.length_b   1.000
_cell.length_c   1.000
_cell.angle_alpha   90.00
_cell.angle_beta   90.00
_cell.angle_gamma   90.00
#
_symmetry.space_group_name_H-M   'P 1'
#
loop_
_entity.id
_entity.type
_entity.pdbx_description
1 polymer ?
#
loop_
_entity_poly.entity_id
_entity_poly.type
_entity_poly.pdbx_seq_one_letter_code
_entity_poly.pdbx_strand_id
1 'polypeptide(L)' 'MSKAVRNLWFLAAAAHMIKTEKVGDKRNVGLIKLDRPKALNALCNQLMQELSDALVEFDNDTSIGAVVITGAKRVFS' A
#
# COMPACT_ATOMS: atom_id res chain seq x y z
N MET A 1 -13.84 12.37 -34.27
CA MET A 1 -12.49 12.16 -33.69
C MET A 1 -12.46 10.78 -33.02
N SER A 2 -11.44 9.97 -33.34
CA SER A 2 -11.42 8.50 -33.15
C SER A 2 -11.41 8.03 -31.69
N LYS A 3 -12.10 6.92 -31.42
CA LYS A 3 -12.12 6.16 -30.14
C LYS A 3 -10.72 5.83 -29.59
N ALA A 4 -9.68 5.87 -30.43
CA ALA A 4 -8.29 5.58 -30.07
C ALA A 4 -7.70 6.51 -28.98
N VAL A 5 -8.21 7.75 -28.83
CA VAL A 5 -7.66 8.71 -27.84
C VAL A 5 -8.15 8.44 -26.42
N ARG A 6 -9.26 7.69 -26.23
CA ARG A 6 -9.81 7.39 -24.89
C ARG A 6 -9.01 6.36 -24.10
N ASN A 7 -8.17 5.55 -24.75
CA ASN A 7 -7.37 4.52 -24.06
C ASN A 7 -6.01 5.03 -23.54
N LEU A 8 -5.66 6.30 -23.77
CA LEU A 8 -4.38 6.85 -23.31
C LEU A 8 -4.45 7.44 -21.88
N TRP A 9 -5.64 7.50 -21.28
CA TRP A 9 -5.87 8.03 -19.92
C TRP A 9 -5.87 6.96 -18.82
N PHE A 10 -5.79 5.67 -19.17
CA PHE A 10 -5.78 4.57 -18.19
C PHE A 10 -4.38 4.16 -17.70
N LEU A 11 -3.32 4.85 -18.12
CA LEU A 11 -1.91 4.47 -17.85
C LEU A 11 -1.21 5.32 -16.79
N ALA A 12 -1.95 6.12 -16.02
CA ALA A 12 -1.43 6.75 -14.81
C ALA A 12 -2.27 6.32 -13.61
N ALA A 13 -2.40 5.02 -13.36
CA ALA A 13 -2.58 4.58 -11.98
C ALA A 13 -1.37 5.13 -11.22
N ALA A 14 -1.58 6.14 -10.35
CA ALA A 14 -0.53 6.61 -9.48
C ALA A 14 0.05 5.39 -8.77
N ALA A 15 1.35 5.16 -8.90
CA ALA A 15 1.98 3.95 -8.38
C ALA A 15 1.59 3.78 -6.90
N HIS A 16 1.02 2.63 -6.53
CA HIS A 16 0.75 2.27 -5.15
C HIS A 16 2.03 2.46 -4.33
N MET A 17 1.91 3.20 -3.23
CA MET A 17 3.02 3.60 -2.37
C MET A 17 3.19 2.69 -1.15
N ILE A 18 2.31 1.70 -1.00
CA ILE A 18 2.43 0.61 -0.03
C ILE A 18 2.21 -0.76 -0.69
N LYS A 19 2.63 -1.82 0.01
CA LYS A 19 2.30 -3.21 -0.29
C LYS A 19 1.71 -3.86 0.94
N THR A 20 0.69 -4.70 0.75
CA THR A 20 0.04 -5.44 1.84
C THR A 20 0.17 -6.95 1.64
N GLU A 21 0.33 -7.67 2.75
CA GLU A 21 0.28 -9.14 2.77
C GLU A 21 -0.31 -9.59 4.11
N LYS A 22 -1.05 -10.70 4.16
CA LYS A 22 -1.28 -11.40 5.43
C LYS A 22 -0.05 -12.27 5.69
N VAL A 23 0.44 -12.42 6.91
CA VAL A 23 1.63 -13.24 7.23
C VAL A 23 1.41 -13.99 8.55
N GLY A 24 2.42 -14.73 9.00
CA GLY A 24 2.36 -15.60 10.17
C GLY A 24 1.77 -16.98 9.86
N ASP A 25 2.00 -17.94 10.76
CA ASP A 25 1.63 -19.36 10.56
C ASP A 25 0.14 -19.56 10.27
N LYS A 26 -0.71 -18.66 10.78
CA LYS A 26 -2.16 -18.68 10.59
C LYS A 26 -2.68 -17.60 9.65
N ARG A 27 -1.80 -16.87 8.95
CA ARG A 27 -2.16 -15.69 8.13
C ARG A 27 -2.93 -14.63 8.94
N ASN A 28 -2.60 -14.51 10.22
CA ASN A 28 -3.31 -13.71 11.22
C ASN A 28 -2.60 -12.38 11.56
N VAL A 29 -1.60 -11.99 10.78
CA VAL A 29 -0.88 -10.72 10.93
C VAL A 29 -0.95 -9.97 9.61
N GLY A 30 -1.44 -8.73 9.62
CA GLY A 30 -1.34 -7.84 8.46
C GLY A 30 0.07 -7.27 8.35
N LEU A 31 0.72 -7.38 7.19
CA LEU A 31 2.02 -6.78 6.92
C LEU A 31 1.84 -5.66 5.89
N ILE A 32 2.14 -4.43 6.28
CA ILE A 32 2.17 -3.26 5.41
C ILE A 32 3.63 -2.85 5.21
N LYS A 33 4.06 -2.78 3.96
CA LYS A 33 5.39 -2.30 3.59
C LYS A 33 5.27 -0.98 2.83
N LEU A 34 5.90 0.08 3.35
CA LEU A 34 6.05 1.35 2.65
C LEU A 34 6.97 1.16 1.44
N ASP A 35 6.49 1.53 0.25
CA ASP A 35 7.13 1.31 -1.05
C ASP A 35 7.18 2.58 -1.90
N ARG A 36 7.79 3.63 -1.33
CA ARG A 36 8.10 4.87 -2.03
C ARG A 36 9.63 5.09 -2.06
N PRO A 37 10.40 4.19 -2.68
CA PRO A 37 11.87 4.16 -2.55
C PRO A 37 12.55 5.41 -3.12
N LYS A 38 11.99 6.02 -4.17
CA LYS A 38 12.55 7.24 -4.80
C LYS A 38 12.53 8.46 -3.88
N ALA A 39 11.71 8.44 -2.83
CA ALA A 39 11.61 9.51 -1.85
C ALA A 39 11.86 8.99 -0.43
N LEU A 40 12.59 7.87 -0.30
CA LEU A 40 12.95 7.26 0.98
C LEU A 40 11.74 7.05 1.91
N ASN A 41 10.58 6.69 1.34
CA ASN A 41 9.33 6.50 2.07
C ASN A 41 8.75 7.76 2.75
N ALA A 42 9.20 8.97 2.38
CA ALA A 42 8.61 10.21 2.91
C ALA A 42 7.07 10.21 2.75
N LEU A 43 6.37 10.53 3.83
CA LEU A 43 4.93 10.39 3.96
C LEU A 43 4.20 11.53 3.23
N CYS A 44 3.66 11.25 2.04
CA CYS A 44 2.78 12.17 1.32
C CYS A 44 1.31 11.79 1.51
N ASN A 45 0.40 12.67 1.10
CA ASN A 45 -1.04 12.47 1.25
C ASN A 45 -1.53 11.15 0.64
N GLN A 46 -1.03 10.79 -0.55
CA GLN A 46 -1.42 9.53 -1.19
C GLN A 46 -0.98 8.31 -0.36
N LEU A 47 0.27 8.27 0.09
CA LEU A 47 0.78 7.17 0.92
C LEU A 47 -0.01 7.05 2.22
N MET A 48 -0.29 8.18 2.88
CA MET A 48 -1.08 8.19 4.12
C MET A 48 -2.52 7.71 3.90
N GLN A 49 -3.13 8.06 2.77
CA GLN A 49 -4.46 7.57 2.41
C GLN A 49 -4.43 6.05 2.20
N GLU A 50 -3.51 5.55 1.39
CA GLU A 50 -3.38 4.11 1.14
C GLU A 50 -3.08 3.33 2.44
N LEU A 51 -2.24 3.89 3.32
CA LEU A 51 -1.96 3.31 4.63
C LEU A 51 -3.22 3.25 5.51
N SER A 52 -4.00 4.33 5.55
CA SER A 52 -5.26 4.37 6.30
C SER A 52 -6.25 3.34 5.78
N ASP A 53 -6.40 3.23 4.45
CA ASP A 53 -7.32 2.29 3.82
C ASP A 53 -6.92 0.84 4.13
N ALA A 54 -5.62 0.51 4.04
CA ALA A 54 -5.11 -0.82 4.39
C ALA A 54 -5.28 -1.17 5.88
N LEU A 55 -5.13 -0.18 6.78
CA LEU A 55 -5.38 -0.38 8.21
C LEU A 55 -6.86 -0.66 8.49
N VAL A 56 -7.77 0.07 7.85
CA VAL A 56 -9.21 -0.19 7.95
C VAL A 56 -9.57 -1.56 7.39
N GLU A 57 -8.96 -1.98 6.28
CA GLU A 57 -9.17 -3.32 5.72
C GLU A 57 -8.73 -4.42 6.69
N PHE A 58 -7.56 -4.28 7.32
CA PHE A 58 -7.09 -5.26 8.31
C PHE A 58 -7.87 -5.22 9.63
N ASP A 59 -8.34 -4.07 10.07
CA ASP A 59 -9.18 -3.93 11.28
C ASP A 59 -10.55 -4.63 11.12
N ASN A 60 -11.12 -4.58 9.90
CA ASN A 60 -12.37 -5.28 9.58
C ASN A 60 -12.21 -6.80 9.42
N ASP A 61 -10.98 -7.31 9.31
CA ASP A 61 -10.71 -8.73 9.19
C ASP A 61 -10.50 -9.37 10.57
N THR A 62 -11.52 -10.07 11.06
CA THR A 62 -11.50 -10.73 12.38
C THR A 62 -10.46 -11.85 12.51
N SER A 63 -9.84 -12.30 11.41
CA SER A 63 -8.73 -13.25 11.44
C SER A 63 -7.38 -12.58 11.77
N ILE A 64 -7.28 -11.26 11.63
CA ILE A 64 -6.07 -10.48 11.93
C ILE A 64 -6.06 -10.10 13.42
N GLY A 65 -4.99 -10.46 14.12
CA GLY A 65 -4.77 -10.09 15.52
C GLY A 65 -3.74 -8.99 15.73
N ALA A 66 -2.96 -8.66 14.70
CA ALA A 66 -1.94 -7.62 14.74
C ALA A 66 -1.61 -7.12 13.33
N VAL A 67 -1.16 -5.87 13.23
CA VAL A 67 -0.60 -5.30 11.99
C VAL A 67 0.83 -4.85 12.23
N VAL A 68 1.74 -5.21 11.31
CA VAL A 68 3.13 -4.77 11.27
C VAL A 68 3.28 -3.79 10.11
N ILE A 69 3.78 -2.61 10.41
CA ILE A 69 4.18 -1.61 9.41
C ILE A 69 5.69 -1.60 9.34
N THR A 70 6.25 -1.64 8.14
CA THR A 70 7.69 -1.61 7.92
C THR A 70 8.07 -0.85 6.66
N GLY A 71 9.35 -0.48 6.54
CA GLY A 71 9.90 0.13 5.34
C GLY A 71 10.73 -0.85 4.51
N ALA A 72 11.60 -0.29 3.66
CA ALA A 72 12.59 -1.08 2.93
C ALA A 72 13.85 -1.32 3.77
N LYS A 73 14.78 -2.14 3.25
CA LYS A 73 16.00 -2.59 3.96
C LYS A 73 16.87 -1.46 4.55
N ARG A 74 16.78 -0.23 4.02
CA ARG A 74 17.63 0.90 4.43
C ARG A 74 16.90 1.99 5.22
N VAL A 75 15.59 2.16 5.03
CA VAL A 75 14.83 3.29 5.59
C VAL A 75 13.41 2.85 5.90
N PHE A 76 12.93 3.23 7.08
CA PHE A 76 11.52 3.12 7.44
C PHE A 76 10.71 4.21 6.70
N SER A 77 10.96 5.49 7.02
CA SER A 77 10.43 6.70 6.38
C SER A 77 11.42 7.86 6.46
#